data_AF-A0A7J5EUT2-F1
#
_entry.id   AF-A0A7J5EUT2-F1
#
_cell.length_a   1.000
_cell.length_b   1.000
_cell.length_c   1.000
_cell.angle_alpha   90.00
_cell.angle_beta   90.00
_cell.angle_gamma   90.00
#
_symmetry.space_group_name_H-M   'P 1'
#
loop_
_entity.id
_entity.type
_entity.pdbx_description
1 polymer ?
#
loop_
_entity_poly.entity_id
_entity_poly.type
_entity_poly.pdbx_seq_one_letter_code
_entity_poly.pdbx_strand_id
1 'polypeptide(L)'
;MVLVNNFITGNGDLTLSDIGGVSLSISGTSSTMEFNTIAGNLTTTGTAHGIVCTNTAAAQVVRNNIVTSEANRPQTSGGCTHEYTLFGGPGTAPTGTGNMNITDPTMFMFVSGSDYHILSGSVAAGKAQSTPLTGESLFDVDGDARMLGAATVDVGADEIP
;
A
#
# COMPACT_ATOMS: atom_id res chain seq x y z
N MET A 1 -5.48 11.75 -10.83
CA MET A 1 -6.03 11.48 -9.48
C MET A 1 -4.86 11.31 -8.53
N VAL A 2 -4.94 11.84 -7.32
CA VAL A 2 -3.89 11.71 -6.30
C VAL A 2 -4.52 11.04 -5.09
N LEU A 3 -3.98 9.89 -4.70
CA LEU A 3 -4.41 9.15 -3.51
C LEU A 3 -3.18 8.92 -2.63
N VAL A 4 -3.07 9.73 -1.58
CA VAL A 4 -1.87 9.81 -0.73
C VAL A 4 -2.25 9.88 0.73
N ASN A 5 -1.50 9.21 1.61
CA ASN A 5 -1.66 9.21 3.06
C ASN A 5 -3.01 8.70 3.55
N ASN A 6 -3.54 7.62 2.94
CA ASN A 6 -4.82 7.04 3.34
C ASN A 6 -4.64 5.70 4.03
N PHE A 7 -5.40 5.51 5.11
CA PHE A 7 -5.77 4.19 5.61
C PHE A 7 -7.01 3.70 4.87
N ILE A 8 -6.87 2.60 4.12
CA ILE A 8 -7.95 1.98 3.36
C ILE A 8 -8.16 0.59 3.93
N THR A 9 -9.06 0.48 4.90
CA THR A 9 -9.09 -0.69 5.79
C THR A 9 -10.49 -1.24 6.03
N GLY A 10 -10.55 -2.53 6.38
CA GLY A 10 -11.77 -3.20 6.82
C GLY A 10 -12.91 -3.24 5.79
N ASN A 11 -12.60 -3.08 4.50
CA ASN A 11 -13.59 -3.08 3.43
C ASN A 11 -13.86 -4.50 2.91
N GLY A 12 -15.09 -4.70 2.42
CA GLY A 12 -15.52 -5.90 1.73
C GLY A 12 -15.86 -7.09 2.65
N ASP A 13 -16.14 -8.22 2.03
CA ASP A 13 -16.53 -9.48 2.66
C ASP A 13 -16.11 -10.67 1.78
N LEU A 14 -15.88 -11.82 2.40
CA LEU A 14 -15.38 -13.04 1.76
C LEU A 14 -16.40 -13.71 0.81
N THR A 15 -17.67 -13.30 0.85
CA THR A 15 -18.77 -13.97 0.13
C THR A 15 -19.42 -13.12 -0.96
N LEU A 16 -19.39 -11.79 -0.82
CA LEU A 16 -20.14 -10.89 -1.71
C LEU A 16 -19.29 -9.84 -2.42
N SER A 17 -18.08 -9.57 -1.97
CA SER A 17 -17.31 -8.40 -2.46
C SER A 17 -16.33 -8.77 -3.56
N ASP A 18 -16.53 -8.17 -4.73
CA ASP A 18 -15.60 -8.27 -5.86
C ASP A 18 -14.42 -7.29 -5.75
N ILE A 19 -14.48 -6.33 -4.82
CA ILE A 19 -13.41 -5.37 -4.54
C ILE A 19 -13.32 -5.23 -3.02
N GLY A 20 -12.10 -5.36 -2.49
CA GLY A 20 -11.80 -5.22 -1.07
C GLY A 20 -11.30 -3.82 -0.79
N GLY A 21 -10.02 -3.58 -1.04
CA GLY A 21 -9.40 -2.27 -0.89
C GLY A 21 -9.76 -1.30 -2.02
N VAL A 22 -8.91 -1.21 -3.03
CA VAL A 22 -8.98 -0.17 -4.07
C VAL A 22 -9.12 -0.80 -5.45
N SER A 23 -10.10 -0.33 -6.23
CA SER A 23 -10.15 -0.58 -7.67
C SER A 23 -9.71 0.65 -8.43
N LEU A 24 -8.63 0.51 -9.21
CA LEU A 24 -8.05 1.57 -10.02
C LEU A 24 -8.41 1.34 -11.49
N SER A 25 -9.28 2.22 -12.00
CA SER A 25 -9.64 2.30 -13.41
C SER A 25 -9.34 3.71 -13.92
N ILE A 26 -8.10 3.92 -14.36
CA ILE A 26 -7.61 5.23 -14.77
C ILE A 26 -7.28 5.20 -16.26
N SER A 27 -7.87 6.13 -17.01
CA SER A 27 -7.71 6.26 -18.47
C SER A 27 -6.80 7.45 -18.88
N GLY A 28 -5.81 7.80 -18.06
CA GLY A 28 -4.90 8.94 -18.30
C GLY A 28 -3.50 8.78 -17.68
N THR A 29 -2.57 9.65 -18.06
CA THR A 29 -1.12 9.53 -17.80
C THR A 29 -0.63 10.11 -16.46
N SER A 30 -1.50 10.65 -15.59
CA SER A 30 -1.10 11.42 -14.40
C SER A 30 -1.89 11.06 -13.14
N SER A 31 -1.90 9.79 -12.76
CA SER A 31 -2.42 9.41 -11.45
C SER A 31 -1.35 8.80 -10.57
N THR A 32 -1.36 9.23 -9.31
CA THR A 32 -0.39 8.84 -8.30
C THR A 32 -1.13 8.19 -7.15
N MET A 33 -0.68 7.00 -6.76
CA MET A 33 -1.10 6.33 -5.53
C MET A 33 0.15 6.02 -4.72
N GLU A 34 0.34 6.76 -3.63
CA GLU A 34 1.54 6.62 -2.79
C GLU A 34 1.28 6.81 -1.31
N PHE A 35 2.11 6.19 -0.46
CA PHE A 35 2.00 6.34 1.00
C PHE A 35 0.60 6.00 1.51
N ASN A 36 -0.01 4.91 1.05
CA ASN A 36 -1.26 4.41 1.60
C ASN A 36 -1.01 3.12 2.36
N THR A 37 -1.79 2.91 3.43
CA THR A 37 -1.85 1.64 4.15
C THR A 37 -3.19 0.97 3.87
N ILE A 38 -3.14 -0.12 3.11
CA ILE A 38 -4.31 -0.86 2.62
C ILE A 38 -4.33 -2.19 3.35
N ALA A 39 -5.17 -2.29 4.38
CA ALA A 39 -5.03 -3.36 5.36
C ALA A 39 -6.37 -3.96 5.80
N GLY A 40 -6.41 -5.26 6.05
CA GLY A 40 -7.59 -5.93 6.61
C GLY A 40 -8.82 -5.94 5.68
N ASN A 41 -8.63 -5.70 4.38
CA ASN A 41 -9.71 -5.78 3.40
C ASN A 41 -9.96 -7.24 2.97
N LEU A 42 -11.19 -7.52 2.53
CA LEU A 42 -11.67 -8.86 2.18
C LEU A 42 -12.34 -8.87 0.81
N THR A 43 -12.14 -9.96 0.06
CA THR A 43 -12.90 -10.22 -1.18
C THR A 43 -13.31 -11.67 -1.31
N THR A 44 -14.21 -11.91 -2.25
CA THR A 44 -14.52 -13.25 -2.77
C THR A 44 -13.29 -13.95 -3.37
N THR A 45 -13.38 -15.27 -3.50
CA THR A 45 -12.30 -16.13 -4.00
C THR A 45 -11.94 -15.78 -5.44
N GLY A 46 -10.64 -15.66 -5.71
CA GLY A 46 -10.12 -15.36 -7.05
C GLY A 46 -9.82 -13.87 -7.26
N THR A 47 -10.16 -13.02 -6.30
CA THR A 47 -9.93 -11.57 -6.39
C THR A 47 -8.87 -11.10 -5.40
N ALA A 48 -8.17 -10.02 -5.73
CA ALA A 48 -7.17 -9.44 -4.86
C ALA A 48 -7.81 -8.62 -3.73
N HIS A 49 -7.28 -8.77 -2.52
CA HIS A 49 -7.81 -8.09 -1.33
C HIS A 49 -7.45 -6.60 -1.30
N GLY A 50 -6.26 -6.24 -1.77
CA GLY A 50 -5.71 -4.90 -1.67
C GLY A 50 -6.04 -4.01 -2.87
N ILE A 51 -5.34 -4.21 -3.98
CA ILE A 51 -5.40 -3.33 -5.16
C ILE A 51 -5.81 -4.12 -6.40
N VAL A 52 -6.79 -3.63 -7.14
CA VAL A 52 -7.23 -4.20 -8.42
C VAL A 52 -7.08 -3.14 -9.51
N CYS A 53 -6.19 -3.37 -10.46
CA CYS A 53 -5.95 -2.45 -11.57
C CYS A 53 -6.61 -2.95 -12.86
N THR A 54 -7.73 -2.35 -13.25
CA THR A 54 -8.59 -2.88 -14.34
C THR A 54 -8.23 -2.34 -15.73
N ASN A 55 -7.42 -1.29 -15.82
CA ASN A 55 -6.99 -0.69 -17.10
C ASN A 55 -5.45 -0.61 -17.21
N THR A 56 -4.91 -1.03 -18.35
CA THR A 56 -3.46 -1.17 -18.62
C THR A 56 -2.87 -0.04 -19.48
N ALA A 57 -3.68 0.94 -19.88
CA ALA A 57 -3.34 1.86 -20.97
C ALA A 57 -2.34 2.99 -20.61
N ALA A 58 -1.98 3.14 -19.34
CA ALA A 58 -0.89 4.01 -18.90
C ALA A 58 -0.14 3.32 -17.76
N ALA A 59 1.18 3.52 -17.68
CA ALA A 59 2.01 3.04 -16.58
C ALA A 59 1.58 3.72 -15.27
N GLN A 60 0.56 3.16 -14.62
CA GLN A 60 0.10 3.60 -13.31
C GLN A 60 1.16 3.15 -12.30
N VAL A 61 1.92 4.09 -11.78
CA VAL A 61 2.89 3.83 -10.72
C VAL A 61 2.17 3.91 -9.39
N VAL A 62 2.12 2.76 -8.72
CA VAL A 62 1.61 2.59 -7.36
C VAL A 62 2.83 2.35 -6.47
N ARG A 63 3.18 3.29 -5.59
CA ARG A 63 4.46 3.21 -4.88
C ARG A 63 4.39 3.52 -3.39
N ASN A 64 5.36 3.08 -2.61
CA ASN A 64 5.45 3.41 -1.18
C ASN A 64 4.17 3.06 -0.39
N ASN A 65 3.46 1.99 -0.75
CA ASN A 65 2.25 1.58 -0.02
C ASN A 65 2.53 0.34 0.85
N ILE A 66 1.79 0.19 1.93
CA ILE A 66 1.61 -1.11 2.60
C ILE A 66 0.32 -1.71 2.06
N VAL A 67 0.37 -2.96 1.59
CA VAL A 67 -0.82 -3.71 1.13
C VAL A 67 -0.82 -5.07 1.80
N THR A 68 -1.74 -5.30 2.74
CA THR A 68 -1.73 -6.50 3.57
C THR A 68 -3.13 -6.96 3.94
N SER A 69 -3.29 -8.26 4.15
CA SER A 69 -4.47 -8.83 4.78
C SER A 69 -4.12 -10.16 5.43
N GLU A 70 -4.95 -10.58 6.38
CA GLU A 70 -4.80 -11.84 7.12
C GLU A 70 -5.07 -13.10 6.27
N ALA A 71 -5.43 -12.95 5.01
CA ALA A 71 -5.85 -14.04 4.15
C ALA A 71 -4.73 -14.51 3.21
N ASN A 72 -4.69 -15.82 2.94
CA ASN A 72 -3.79 -16.41 1.94
C ASN A 72 -4.24 -16.11 0.50
N ARG A 73 -4.23 -14.83 0.13
CA ARG A 73 -4.74 -14.33 -1.15
C ARG A 73 -3.81 -13.31 -1.78
N PRO A 74 -3.90 -13.11 -3.11
CA PRO A 74 -3.20 -12.03 -3.77
C PRO A 74 -3.60 -10.69 -3.16
N GLN A 75 -2.60 -9.85 -2.88
CA GLN A 75 -2.85 -8.49 -2.40
C GLN A 75 -3.05 -7.50 -3.55
N THR A 76 -2.61 -7.86 -4.76
CA THR A 76 -2.78 -7.04 -5.95
C THR A 76 -3.10 -7.90 -7.18
N SER A 77 -3.76 -7.30 -8.17
CA SER A 77 -4.03 -7.89 -9.48
C SER A 77 -4.12 -6.83 -10.57
N GLY A 78 -3.94 -7.25 -11.82
CA GLY A 78 -4.03 -6.36 -12.98
C GLY A 78 -2.70 -5.72 -13.37
N GLY A 79 -2.77 -4.57 -14.05
CA GLY A 79 -1.64 -4.01 -14.82
C GLY A 79 -0.87 -2.84 -14.20
N CYS A 80 -1.03 -2.53 -12.91
CA CYS A 80 -0.26 -1.45 -12.30
C CYS A 80 1.22 -1.80 -12.17
N THR A 81 2.09 -0.80 -12.31
CA THR A 81 3.49 -0.91 -11.94
C THR A 81 3.63 -0.58 -10.47
N HIS A 82 4.07 -1.57 -9.68
CA HIS A 82 4.31 -1.38 -8.25
C HIS A 82 5.79 -1.13 -7.98
N GLU A 83 6.10 -0.16 -7.14
CA GLU A 83 7.48 0.14 -6.72
C GLU A 83 7.53 0.44 -5.21
N TYR A 84 8.59 0.02 -4.51
CA TYR A 84 8.77 0.30 -3.08
C TYR A 84 7.55 -0.03 -2.20
N THR A 85 6.73 -0.99 -2.62
CA THR A 85 5.48 -1.36 -1.96
C THR A 85 5.68 -2.65 -1.17
N LEU A 86 5.19 -2.68 0.06
CA LEU A 86 5.28 -3.85 0.94
C LEU A 86 3.99 -4.64 0.87
N PHE A 87 4.09 -5.90 0.48
CA PHE A 87 2.95 -6.80 0.34
C PHE A 87 2.95 -7.81 1.48
N GLY A 88 1.92 -7.77 2.32
CA GLY A 88 1.74 -8.69 3.43
C GLY A 88 0.98 -9.94 3.05
N GLY A 89 1.41 -11.08 3.60
CA GLY A 89 0.73 -12.35 3.49
C GLY A 89 1.46 -13.37 2.63
N PRO A 90 0.85 -14.54 2.38
CA PRO A 90 1.55 -15.68 1.79
C PRO A 90 1.59 -15.66 0.26
N GLY A 91 1.00 -14.64 -0.37
CA GLY A 91 1.13 -14.41 -1.80
C GLY A 91 2.55 -14.01 -2.20
N THR A 92 2.75 -13.74 -3.50
CA THR A 92 3.99 -13.18 -4.01
C THR A 92 3.80 -11.71 -4.34
N ALA A 93 4.66 -10.85 -3.80
CA ALA A 93 4.77 -9.46 -4.25
C ALA A 93 5.05 -9.40 -5.77
N PRO A 94 4.48 -8.42 -6.49
CA PRO A 94 4.88 -8.12 -7.86
C PRO A 94 6.39 -7.86 -7.96
N THR A 95 7.00 -8.40 -9.01
CA THR A 95 8.39 -8.07 -9.36
C THR A 95 8.49 -6.58 -9.68
N GLY A 96 9.41 -5.87 -9.05
CA GLY A 96 9.60 -4.43 -9.25
C GLY A 96 10.65 -3.88 -8.30
N THR A 97 11.10 -2.65 -8.56
CA THR A 97 12.11 -1.98 -7.73
C THR A 97 11.56 -1.77 -6.33
N GLY A 98 12.30 -2.21 -5.30
CA GLY A 98 11.97 -1.95 -3.90
C GLY A 98 10.74 -2.68 -3.34
N ASN A 99 9.99 -3.43 -4.16
CA ASN A 99 8.86 -4.21 -3.66
C ASN A 99 9.35 -5.33 -2.75
N MET A 100 8.64 -5.58 -1.65
CA MET A 100 8.98 -6.65 -0.73
C MET A 100 7.75 -7.48 -0.39
N ASN A 101 7.97 -8.79 -0.27
CA ASN A 101 6.97 -9.72 0.21
C ASN A 101 7.21 -9.99 1.69
N ILE A 102 6.27 -9.58 2.53
CA ILE A 102 6.30 -9.71 3.99
C ILE A 102 5.43 -10.91 4.35
N THR A 103 6.07 -12.09 4.46
CA THR A 103 5.35 -13.36 4.67
C THR A 103 4.70 -13.45 6.05
N ASP A 104 5.25 -12.72 7.03
CA ASP A 104 4.68 -12.55 8.36
C ASP A 104 4.14 -11.12 8.52
N PRO A 105 2.82 -10.90 8.38
CA PRO A 105 2.22 -9.58 8.52
C PRO A 105 2.43 -8.92 9.88
N THR A 106 2.78 -9.67 10.94
CA THR A 106 3.05 -9.08 12.25
C THR A 106 4.32 -8.20 12.24
N MET A 107 5.20 -8.37 11.26
CA MET A 107 6.38 -7.52 11.07
C MET A 107 6.05 -6.08 10.64
N PHE A 108 4.83 -5.80 10.19
CA PHE A 108 4.38 -4.41 10.01
C PHE A 108 4.21 -3.67 11.34
N MET A 109 4.08 -4.41 12.45
CA MET A 109 4.00 -3.85 13.80
C MET A 109 2.96 -2.73 13.93
N PHE A 110 1.74 -2.99 13.44
CA PHE A 110 0.63 -2.06 13.64
C PHE A 110 0.25 -1.96 15.13
N VAL A 111 -0.25 -0.79 15.54
CA VAL A 111 -0.74 -0.56 16.90
C VAL A 111 -1.80 -1.60 17.30
N SER A 112 -2.76 -1.88 16.40
CA SER A 112 -3.78 -2.91 16.61
C SER A 112 -4.42 -3.37 15.29
N GLY A 113 -5.34 -4.35 15.35
CA GLY A 113 -6.13 -4.77 14.18
C GLY A 113 -7.16 -3.74 13.68
N SER A 114 -7.32 -2.61 14.36
CA SER A 114 -8.18 -1.49 13.96
C SER A 114 -7.42 -0.17 13.85
N ASP A 115 -6.13 -0.18 14.16
CA ASP A 115 -5.27 0.99 14.18
C ASP A 115 -3.96 0.62 13.47
N TYR A 116 -3.82 1.13 12.26
CA TYR A 116 -2.78 0.73 11.32
C TYR A 116 -1.61 1.72 11.27
N HIS A 117 -1.49 2.62 12.25
CA HIS A 117 -0.23 3.31 12.52
C HIS A 117 0.85 2.27 12.83
N ILE A 118 2.07 2.52 12.37
CA ILE A 118 3.20 1.60 12.49
C ILE A 118 4.03 1.97 13.72
N LEU A 119 4.53 0.95 14.42
CA LEU A 119 5.37 1.13 15.59
C LEU A 119 6.85 1.06 15.24
N SER A 120 7.68 1.64 16.11
CA SER A 120 9.14 1.49 16.07
C SER A 120 9.53 0.00 15.98
N GLY A 121 10.36 -0.31 14.98
CA GLY A 121 10.79 -1.68 14.65
C GLY A 121 10.03 -2.29 13.47
N SER A 122 8.99 -1.63 12.97
CA SER A 122 8.27 -2.06 11.77
C SER A 122 9.21 -2.28 10.58
N VAL A 123 8.91 -3.31 9.79
CA VAL A 123 9.59 -3.57 8.52
C VAL A 123 9.39 -2.43 7.49
N ALA A 124 8.38 -1.58 7.70
CA ALA A 124 8.11 -0.41 6.88
C ALA A 124 9.12 0.72 7.07
N ALA A 125 9.86 0.70 8.19
CA ALA A 125 10.73 1.78 8.60
C ALA A 125 11.86 2.05 7.58
N GLY A 126 11.94 3.27 7.06
CA GLY A 126 12.99 3.73 6.13
C GLY A 126 13.05 2.97 4.80
N LYS A 127 11.93 2.41 4.33
CA LYS A 127 11.88 1.60 3.09
C LYS A 127 11.29 2.32 1.90
N ALA A 128 10.72 3.51 2.07
CA ALA A 128 10.10 4.22 0.98
C ALA A 128 11.13 4.83 0.03
N GLN A 129 10.73 5.01 -1.21
CA GLN A 129 11.42 5.91 -2.11
C GLN A 129 11.15 7.36 -1.68
N SER A 130 12.16 8.00 -1.10
CA SER A 130 12.09 9.38 -0.59
C SER A 130 12.45 10.46 -1.62
N THR A 131 12.58 10.11 -2.92
CA THR A 131 12.83 11.09 -4.00
C THR A 131 12.16 10.66 -5.32
N PRO A 132 11.33 11.50 -5.96
CA PRO A 132 10.83 12.78 -5.45
C PRO A 132 9.70 12.58 -4.44
N LEU A 133 9.67 13.43 -3.41
CA LEU A 133 8.49 13.70 -2.57
C LEU A 133 7.97 15.09 -2.93
N THR A 134 6.68 15.19 -3.23
CA THR A 134 6.05 16.45 -3.64
C THR A 134 4.62 16.53 -3.14
N GLY A 135 4.13 17.74 -2.88
CA GLY A 135 2.74 17.95 -2.47
C GLY A 135 2.42 17.23 -1.16
N GLU A 136 1.31 16.51 -1.14
CA GLU A 136 0.81 15.80 0.06
C GLU A 136 1.80 14.74 0.59
N SER A 137 2.66 14.18 -0.26
CA SER A 137 3.65 13.16 0.12
C SER A 137 4.82 13.70 0.95
N LEU A 138 4.81 15.01 1.28
CA LEU A 138 5.76 15.64 2.21
C LEU A 138 5.37 15.45 3.68
N PHE A 139 4.16 14.99 3.97
CA PHE A 139 3.66 14.73 5.31
C PHE A 139 2.93 13.38 5.34
N ASP A 140 2.66 12.77 6.50
CA ASP A 140 1.72 11.62 6.62
C ASP A 140 0.31 12.12 6.88
N VAL A 141 -0.56 11.16 7.17
CA VAL A 141 -1.92 11.31 7.68
C VAL A 141 -2.01 12.15 8.97
N ASP A 142 -0.99 12.11 9.84
CA ASP A 142 -0.98 12.84 11.13
C ASP A 142 -0.28 14.20 11.05
N GLY A 143 0.43 14.45 9.95
CA GLY A 143 1.10 15.72 9.65
C GLY A 143 2.60 15.71 9.96
N ASP A 144 3.17 14.56 10.30
CA ASP A 144 4.60 14.39 10.50
C ASP A 144 5.36 14.46 9.16
N ALA A 145 6.47 15.18 9.17
CA ALA A 145 7.16 15.58 7.96
C ALA A 145 8.05 14.48 7.39
N ARG A 146 7.89 14.18 6.10
CA ARG A 146 8.79 13.32 5.32
C ARG A 146 9.93 14.15 4.76
N MET A 147 11.14 13.86 5.23
CA MET A 147 12.32 14.56 4.73
C MET A 147 12.75 14.02 3.36
N LEU A 148 12.72 14.88 2.34
CA LEU A 148 13.19 14.56 0.99
C LEU A 148 14.62 14.04 1.02
N GLY A 149 14.85 12.87 0.41
CA GLY A 149 16.17 12.24 0.33
C GLY A 149 16.67 11.65 1.65
N ALA A 150 15.87 11.66 2.72
CA ALA A 150 16.21 10.97 3.94
C ALA A 150 16.13 9.44 3.74
N ALA A 151 16.97 8.72 4.49
CA ALA A 151 16.98 7.26 4.52
C ALA A 151 15.86 6.66 5.39
N THR A 152 15.03 7.51 6.01
CA THR A 152 14.09 7.13 7.08
C THR A 152 12.63 7.32 6.69
N VAL A 153 12.32 7.62 5.43
CA VAL A 153 10.91 7.74 5.03
C VAL A 153 10.27 6.36 5.02
N ASP A 154 9.17 6.23 5.72
CA ASP A 154 8.48 4.98 5.98
C ASP A 154 7.49 4.66 4.86
N VAL A 155 7.30 3.36 4.60
CA VAL A 155 6.30 2.91 3.64
C VAL A 155 4.92 2.89 4.31
N GLY A 156 3.89 3.37 3.61
CA GLY A 156 2.52 3.44 4.15
C GLY A 156 2.11 4.86 4.48
N ALA A 157 0.94 4.99 5.12
CA ALA A 157 0.30 6.28 5.39
C ALA A 157 0.88 7.06 6.58
N ASP A 158 1.82 6.48 7.32
CA ASP A 158 2.26 6.90 8.64
C ASP A 158 3.79 6.86 8.74
N GLU A 159 4.40 7.83 9.44
CA GLU A 159 5.81 7.77 9.86
C GLU A 159 5.88 7.44 11.33
N ILE A 160 6.91 6.68 11.71
CA ILE A 160 7.24 6.50 13.11
C ILE A 160 7.79 7.85 13.66
N PRO A 161 7.20 8.42 14.73
CA PRO A 161 7.63 9.70 15.30
C PRO A 161 9.06 9.71 15.89
#